data_AF-A0A3S4LLA5-F1
#
_entry.id   AF-A0A3S4LLA5-F1
#
_cell.length_a   1.000
_cell.length_b   1.000
_cell.length_c   1.000
_cell.angle_alpha   90.00
_cell.angle_beta   90.00
_cell.angle_gamma   90.00
#
_symmetry.space_group_name_H-M   'P 1'
#
loop_
_entity.id
_entity.type
_entity.pdbx_description
1 polymer ?
#
loop_
_entity_poly.entity_id
_entity_poly.type
_entity_poly.pdbx_seq_one_letter_code
_entity_poly.pdbx_strand_id
1 'polypeptide(L)'
;MNIWWGGCDTDHGPATLEGGDVMPIGNGVVLIGMGERTSPQAVVQVAKRVLHREGGAKRVIACQMPKSRAAMHLDTVFSFLDIDLLSVFPDVVDEITCTSMYAGDREGEIRFERHEA
;
A
#
# COMPACT_ATOMS: atom_id res chain seq x y z
N MET A 1 22.15 0.25 -0.62
CA MET A 1 20.77 -0.15 -0.28
C MET A 1 19.96 1.13 -0.18
N ASN A 2 18.86 1.26 -0.93
CA ASN A 2 18.03 2.46 -0.91
C ASN A 2 16.89 2.28 0.10
N ILE A 3 16.79 3.19 1.07
CA ILE A 3 15.66 3.25 1.99
C ILE A 3 14.65 4.24 1.42
N TRP A 4 13.43 3.75 1.16
CA TRP A 4 12.36 4.56 0.57
C TRP A 4 11.48 5.17 1.66
N TRP A 5 11.13 4.40 2.69
CA TRP A 5 10.38 4.86 3.87
C TRP A 5 10.76 3.99 5.08
N GLY A 6 10.65 4.52 6.30
CA GLY A 6 11.11 3.87 7.52
C GLY A 6 12.51 4.32 7.97
N GLY A 7 13.16 3.50 8.80
CA GLY A 7 14.44 3.79 9.45
C GLY A 7 14.28 4.29 10.89
N CYS A 8 15.12 3.81 11.81
CA CYS A 8 15.04 4.15 13.24
C CYS A 8 15.38 5.63 13.54
N ASP A 9 16.07 6.30 12.62
CA ASP A 9 16.54 7.68 12.79
C ASP A 9 15.55 8.73 12.27
N THR A 10 14.41 8.31 11.72
CA THR A 10 13.39 9.21 11.15
C THR A 10 12.11 9.14 11.96
N ASP A 11 11.66 10.28 12.47
CA ASP A 11 10.34 10.42 13.07
C ASP A 11 9.26 10.50 11.98
N HIS A 12 8.34 9.54 11.97
CA HIS A 12 7.20 9.49 11.05
C HIS A 12 5.89 9.96 11.71
N GLY A 13 5.97 10.49 12.94
CA GLY A 13 4.81 10.87 13.74
C GLY A 13 3.93 9.66 14.07
N PRO A 14 2.59 9.78 14.01
CA PRO A 14 1.68 8.66 14.29
C PRO A 14 1.55 7.66 13.13
N ALA A 15 2.38 7.77 12.09
CA ALA A 15 2.31 6.89 10.93
C ALA A 15 2.88 5.50 11.27
N THR A 16 2.08 4.46 11.04
CA THR A 16 2.49 3.06 11.25
C THR A 16 2.41 2.31 9.93
N LEU A 17 3.36 1.42 9.69
CA LEU A 17 3.38 0.56 8.52
C LEU A 17 4.13 -0.72 8.86
N GLU A 18 3.59 -1.85 8.42
CA GLU A 18 4.20 -3.16 8.63
C GLU A 18 4.44 -3.88 7.30
N GLY A 19 5.44 -4.77 7.28
CA GLY A 19 5.91 -5.41 6.05
C GLY A 19 4.85 -6.26 5.34
N GLY A 20 3.96 -6.92 6.10
CA GLY A 20 2.89 -7.75 5.55
C GLY A 20 1.82 -6.98 4.77
N ASP A 21 1.77 -5.66 4.93
CA ASP A 21 0.88 -4.80 4.14
C ASP A 21 1.52 -4.32 2.83
N VAL A 22 2.83 -4.48 2.61
CA VAL A 22 3.53 -3.90 1.45
C VAL A 22 3.88 -4.98 0.42
N MET A 23 3.25 -4.92 -0.75
CA MET A 23 3.50 -5.87 -1.83
C MET A 23 3.93 -5.17 -3.13
N PRO A 24 5.23 -5.13 -3.45
CA PRO A 24 5.70 -4.70 -4.75
C PRO A 24 5.45 -5.79 -5.80
N ILE A 25 4.29 -5.74 -6.46
CA ILE A 25 3.82 -6.78 -7.38
C ILE A 25 4.44 -6.72 -8.79
N GLY A 26 5.30 -5.73 -9.06
CA GLY A 26 5.98 -5.55 -10.34
C GLY A 26 5.32 -4.53 -11.26
N ASN A 27 5.91 -4.31 -12.44
CA ASN A 27 5.51 -3.29 -13.42
C ASN A 27 5.35 -1.86 -12.83
N GLY A 28 6.14 -1.54 -11.80
CA GLY A 28 6.05 -0.26 -11.08
C GLY A 28 4.78 -0.12 -10.23
N VAL A 29 4.09 -1.21 -9.88
CA VAL A 29 2.92 -1.19 -9.00
C VAL A 29 3.28 -1.74 -7.62
N VAL A 30 2.80 -1.06 -6.58
CA VAL A 30 2.90 -1.50 -5.19
C VAL A 30 1.50 -1.50 -4.58
N LEU A 31 1.09 -2.61 -3.98
CA LEU A 31 -0.10 -2.68 -3.14
C LEU A 31 0.31 -2.35 -1.70
N ILE A 32 -0.50 -1.56 -1.01
CA ILE A 32 -0.30 -1.26 0.40
C ILE A 32 -1.63 -1.48 1.15
N GLY A 33 -1.65 -2.48 2.03
CA GLY A 33 -2.74 -2.71 2.97
C GLY A 33 -2.92 -1.50 3.88
N MET A 34 -4.16 -1.10 4.11
CA MET A 34 -4.52 0.02 4.97
C MET A 34 -5.60 -0.46 5.95
N GLY A 35 -5.29 -0.43 7.25
CA GLY A 35 -6.09 -1.12 8.27
C GLY A 35 -5.58 -0.91 9.69
N GLU A 36 -5.56 -1.98 10.49
CA GLU A 36 -5.20 -1.93 11.92
C GLU A 36 -3.71 -1.62 12.15
N ARG A 37 -2.82 -2.17 11.33
CA ARG A 37 -1.36 -2.07 11.50
C ARG A 37 -0.72 -1.00 10.63
N THR A 38 -1.23 -0.79 9.41
CA THR A 38 -0.77 0.25 8.50
C THR A 38 -1.77 1.40 8.38
N SER A 39 -1.33 2.60 8.77
CA SER A 39 -2.19 3.78 8.84
C SER A 39 -2.25 4.55 7.51
N PRO A 40 -3.37 5.25 7.20
CA PRO A 40 -3.49 6.04 5.98
C PRO A 40 -2.38 7.08 5.80
N GLN A 41 -1.91 7.65 6.90
CA GLN A 41 -0.81 8.63 6.90
C GLN A 41 0.48 7.98 6.37
N ALA A 42 0.79 6.75 6.79
CA ALA A 42 1.96 6.04 6.30
C ALA A 42 1.84 5.72 4.80
N VAL A 43 0.68 5.25 4.35
CA VAL A 43 0.44 4.96 2.92
C VAL A 43 0.70 6.21 2.05
N VAL A 44 0.17 7.37 2.46
CA VAL A 44 0.39 8.63 1.73
C VAL A 44 1.86 9.07 1.77
N GLN A 45 2.53 8.95 2.93
CA GLN A 45 3.95 9.28 3.04
C GLN A 45 4.82 8.38 2.16
N VAL A 46 4.56 7.07 2.14
CA VAL A 46 5.25 6.12 1.25
C VAL A 46 5.00 6.51 -0.20
N ALA A 47 3.74 6.70 -0.59
CA ALA A 47 3.37 7.08 -1.95
C ALA A 47 4.11 8.34 -2.41
N LYS A 48 4.19 9.39 -1.58
CA LYS A 48 4.94 10.62 -1.92
C LYS A 48 6.41 10.33 -2.22
N ARG A 49 7.03 9.44 -1.45
CA ARG A 49 8.45 9.11 -1.61
C ARG A 49 8.72 8.18 -2.79
N VAL A 50 7.86 7.20 -3.03
CA VAL A 50 8.10 6.20 -4.09
C VAL A 50 7.66 6.67 -5.47
N LEU A 51 6.64 7.52 -5.58
CA LEU A 51 6.10 7.97 -6.86
C LEU A 51 6.92 9.08 -7.54
N HIS A 52 7.61 9.91 -6.75
CA HIS A 52 8.39 11.05 -7.25
C HIS A 52 9.88 10.77 -7.40
N ARG A 53 10.32 9.54 -7.14
CA ARG A 53 11.74 9.19 -7.11
C ARG A 53 12.11 8.32 -8.29
N GLU A 54 13.26 8.61 -8.90
CA GLU A 54 13.79 7.86 -10.02
C GLU A 54 13.97 6.38 -9.67
N GLY A 55 13.48 5.49 -10.55
CA GLY A 55 13.45 4.04 -10.31
C GLY A 55 12.41 3.59 -9.27
N GLY A 56 11.54 4.48 -8.81
CA GLY A 56 10.47 4.19 -7.87
C GLY A 56 9.22 3.58 -8.50
N ALA A 57 8.13 3.55 -7.72
CA ALA A 57 6.85 3.06 -8.19
C ALA A 57 6.19 4.06 -9.15
N LYS A 58 5.39 3.55 -10.08
CA LYS A 58 4.53 4.35 -10.98
C LYS A 58 3.10 4.46 -10.44
N ARG A 59 2.68 3.49 -9.63
CA ARG A 59 1.35 3.43 -9.02
C ARG A 59 1.43 2.77 -7.65
N VAL A 60 0.82 3.39 -6.67
CA VAL A 60 0.54 2.77 -5.37
C VAL A 60 -0.96 2.51 -5.27
N ILE A 61 -1.37 1.32 -4.86
CA ILE A 61 -2.77 0.99 -4.64
C ILE A 61 -2.95 0.77 -3.14
N ALA A 62 -3.67 1.69 -2.50
CA ALA A 62 -4.07 1.54 -1.11
C ALA A 62 -5.28 0.59 -1.03
N CYS A 63 -5.10 -0.55 -0.35
CA CYS A 63 -6.11 -1.57 -0.14
C CYS A 63 -6.74 -1.36 1.24
N GLN A 64 -7.82 -0.57 1.32
CA GLN A 64 -8.53 -0.32 2.57
C GLN A 64 -9.28 -1.58 3.00
N MET A 65 -8.75 -2.25 4.01
CA MET A 65 -9.40 -3.42 4.62
C MET A 65 -10.55 -2.98 5.53
N PRO A 66 -11.61 -3.80 5.68
CA PRO A 66 -12.69 -3.54 6.63
C PRO A 66 -12.16 -3.56 8.07
N LYS A 67 -12.88 -2.88 8.97
CA LYS A 67 -12.56 -2.92 10.40
C LYS A 67 -12.99 -4.26 10.99
N SER A 68 -12.16 -5.29 10.84
CA SER A 68 -12.34 -6.60 11.47
C SER A 68 -11.10 -6.97 12.30
N ARG A 69 -11.29 -7.75 13.36
CA ARG A 69 -10.19 -8.25 14.21
C ARG A 69 -9.48 -9.48 13.60
N ALA A 70 -9.93 -9.95 12.44
CA ALA A 70 -9.46 -11.19 11.85
C ALA A 70 -8.32 -10.98 10.84
N ALA A 71 -8.16 -9.78 10.28
CA ALA A 71 -7.14 -9.47 9.28
C ALA A 71 -6.11 -8.47 9.84
N MET A 72 -4.91 -8.96 10.15
CA MET A 72 -3.82 -8.13 10.68
C MET A 72 -3.07 -7.40 9.56
N HIS A 73 -2.93 -8.05 8.40
CA HIS A 73 -2.17 -7.56 7.23
C HIS A 73 -2.81 -8.03 5.92
N LEU A 74 -2.50 -7.33 4.83
CA LEU A 74 -2.96 -7.71 3.49
C LEU A 74 -2.49 -9.14 3.10
N ASP A 75 -1.25 -9.50 3.42
CA ASP A 75 -0.68 -10.83 3.09
C ASP A 75 -1.39 -12.01 3.75
N THR A 76 -2.09 -11.79 4.86
CA THR A 76 -2.87 -12.85 5.53
C THR A 76 -4.18 -13.19 4.83
N VAL A 77 -4.69 -12.28 4.00
CA VAL A 77 -5.98 -12.44 3.32
C VAL A 77 -5.86 -12.44 1.81
N PHE A 78 -4.70 -12.04 1.27
CA PHE A 78 -4.43 -11.93 -0.15
C PHE A 78 -2.94 -12.17 -0.41
N SER A 79 -2.60 -13.24 -1.15
CA SER A 79 -1.19 -13.54 -1.46
C SER A 79 -1.03 -14.03 -2.90
N PHE A 80 -0.01 -13.52 -3.60
CA PHE A 80 0.43 -14.10 -4.87
C PHE A 80 1.21 -15.39 -4.61
N LEU A 81 0.77 -16.48 -5.24
CA LEU A 81 1.45 -17.78 -5.23
C LEU A 81 2.22 -18.01 -6.54
N ASP A 82 1.78 -17.39 -7.63
CA ASP A 82 2.46 -17.33 -8.93
C ASP A 82 2.06 -16.05 -9.69
N ILE A 83 2.55 -15.86 -10.92
CA ILE A 83 2.26 -14.71 -11.78
C ILE A 83 0.76 -14.49 -11.99
N ASP A 84 0.00 -15.58 -12.12
CA ASP A 84 -1.46 -15.59 -12.36
C ASP A 84 -2.24 -16.42 -11.33
N LEU A 85 -1.62 -16.73 -10.19
CA LEU A 85 -2.24 -17.51 -9.10
C LEU A 85 -2.23 -16.74 -7.78
N LEU A 86 -3.40 -16.66 -7.16
CA LEU A 86 -3.64 -15.94 -5.91
C LEU A 86 -4.33 -16.86 -4.89
N SER A 87 -3.93 -16.73 -3.61
CA SER A 87 -4.70 -17.21 -2.47
C SER A 87 -5.45 -16.04 -1.86
N VAL A 88 -6.75 -16.21 -1.61
CA VAL A 88 -7.60 -15.16 -1.06
C VAL A 88 -8.49 -15.69 0.07
N PHE A 89 -8.82 -14.81 1.02
CA PHE A 89 -9.88 -15.01 1.99
C PHE A 89 -11.10 -14.15 1.58
N PRO A 90 -12.10 -14.72 0.90
CA PRO A 90 -13.16 -13.97 0.21
C PRO A 90 -13.90 -12.98 1.12
N ASP A 91 -14.26 -13.43 2.34
CA ASP A 91 -15.02 -12.62 3.31
C ASP A 91 -14.34 -11.29 3.67
N VAL A 92 -13.02 -11.17 3.50
CA VAL A 92 -12.31 -9.90 3.71
C VAL A 92 -12.00 -9.23 2.38
N VAL A 93 -11.55 -9.98 1.37
CA VAL A 93 -11.11 -9.43 0.08
C VAL A 93 -12.24 -8.72 -0.65
N ASP A 94 -13.47 -9.25 -0.59
CA ASP A 94 -14.63 -8.65 -1.26
C ASP A 94 -15.04 -7.30 -0.65
N GLU A 95 -14.63 -7.03 0.60
CA GLU A 95 -14.89 -5.76 1.28
C GLU A 95 -13.75 -4.74 1.11
N ILE A 96 -12.64 -5.11 0.44
CA ILE A 96 -11.49 -4.21 0.26
C ILE A 96 -11.84 -3.12 -0.75
N THR A 97 -11.79 -1.86 -0.29
CA THR A 97 -11.87 -0.71 -1.19
C THR A 97 -10.47 -0.30 -1.64
N CYS A 98 -10.25 -0.28 -2.95
CA CYS A 98 -8.96 0.11 -3.51
C CYS A 98 -8.93 1.59 -3.94
N THR A 99 -7.85 2.29 -3.60
CA THR A 99 -7.58 3.65 -4.11
C THR A 99 -6.21 3.68 -4.76
N SER A 100 -6.17 3.94 -6.07
CA SER A 100 -4.92 4.15 -6.80
C SER A 100 -4.38 5.55 -6.59
N MET A 101 -3.06 5.64 -6.47
CA MET A 101 -2.30 6.85 -6.23
C MET A 101 -1.20 6.95 -7.30
N TYR A 102 -1.13 8.11 -7.94
CA TYR A 102 -0.16 8.43 -8.99
C TYR A 102 0.58 9.73 -8.65
N ALA A 103 1.79 9.91 -9.19
CA ALA A 103 2.47 11.19 -9.12
C ALA A 103 1.62 12.28 -9.80
N GLY A 104 1.48 13.44 -9.15
CA GLY A 104 0.98 14.65 -9.78
C GLY A 104 2.09 15.40 -10.53
N ASP A 105 1.75 16.58 -11.07
CA ASP A 105 2.67 17.36 -11.91
C ASP A 105 3.84 18.00 -11.13
N ARG A 106 3.69 18.14 -9.81
CA ARG A 106 4.71 18.72 -8.92
C ARG A 106 5.19 17.72 -7.90
N GLU A 107 6.42 17.91 -7.44
CA GLU A 107 7.02 17.08 -6.40
C GLU A 107 6.13 17.06 -5.14
N GLY A 108 5.83 15.85 -4.65
CA GLY A 108 4.99 15.62 -3.47
C GLY A 108 3.48 15.71 -3.72
N GLU A 109 3.04 16.09 -4.92
CA GLU A 109 1.64 16.06 -5.33
C GLU A 109 1.22 14.63 -5.69
N ILE A 110 0.02 14.22 -5.24
CA ILE A 110 -0.52 12.89 -5.52
C ILE A 110 -1.91 13.03 -6.10
N ARG A 111 -2.16 12.34 -7.22
CA ARG A 111 -3.49 12.16 -7.78
C ARG A 111 -4.09 10.85 -7.26
N PHE A 112 -5.31 10.92 -6.76
CA PHE A 112 -6.05 9.78 -6.23
C PHE A 112 -7.16 9.36 -7.19
N GLU A 113 -7.33 8.06 -7.36
CA GLU A 113 -8.40 7.45 -8.15
C GLU A 113 -9.00 6.32 -7.30
N ARG A 114 -10.21 6.53 -6.79
CA ARG A 114 -10.92 5.52 -5.98
C ARG A 114 -11.62 4.54 -6.91
N HIS A 115 -11.44 3.25 -6.64
CA HIS A 115 -12.14 2.17 -7.33
C HIS A 115 -13.32 1.75 -6.46
N GLU A 116 -14.53 1.96 -6.96
CA GLU A 116 -15.74 1.41 -6.38
C GLU A 116 -15.98 0.02 -6.97
N ALA A 117 -16.41 -0.92 -6.13
CA ALA A 117 -16.76 -2.29 -6.51
C ALA A 117 -18.19 -2.36 -7.07
#